data_AF-A0AAW1NFV7-F1
#
_entry.id   AF-A0AAW1NFV7-F1
#
_cell.length_a   1.000
_cell.length_b   1.000
_cell.length_c   1.000
_cell.angle_alpha   90.00
_cell.angle_beta   90.00
_cell.angle_gamma   90.00
#
_symmetry.space_group_name_H-M   'P 1'
#
loop_
_entity.id
_entity.type
_entity.pdbx_description
1 polymer ?
#
loop_
_entity_poly.entity_id
_entity_poly.type
_entity_poly.pdbx_seq_one_letter_code
_entity_poly.pdbx_strand_id
1 'polypeptide(L)'
;MAKDWKVTIQNIMDGMCPRKENLIPEIHKANKWITASVLHEMKIRDEKYKVAIATASTENWEEYRKHRKKVVHLVRSNKEEYLRNIIDGNKSNSSELWKNLKSQLKNNQTKRNEIVFNGKKLRKRRIKNLKSQLKNNQTKRNEIVFNGKKLRKRRIQ
;
A
#
# COMPACT_ATOMS: atom_id res chain seq x y z
N MET A 1 -11.26 -57.60 20.68
CA MET A 1 -10.81 -56.55 19.74
C MET A 1 -9.96 -55.57 20.52
N ALA A 2 -8.63 -55.66 20.42
CA ALA A 2 -7.73 -54.80 21.16
C ALA A 2 -7.88 -53.36 20.66
N LYS A 3 -8.29 -52.45 21.55
CA LYS A 3 -8.34 -51.01 21.25
C LYS A 3 -6.93 -50.56 20.91
N ASP A 4 -6.75 -50.05 19.69
CA ASP A 4 -5.46 -49.61 19.19
C ASP A 4 -4.96 -48.44 20.07
N TRP A 5 -3.94 -48.71 20.89
CA TRP A 5 -3.42 -47.79 21.90
C TRP A 5 -2.91 -46.48 21.27
N LYS A 6 -2.50 -46.54 20.00
CA LYS A 6 -2.12 -45.38 19.19
C LYS A 6 -3.24 -44.36 19.07
N VAL A 7 -4.47 -44.80 18.81
CA VAL A 7 -5.65 -43.93 18.68
C VAL A 7 -5.95 -43.26 20.02
N THR A 8 -5.78 -43.99 21.12
CA THR A 8 -6.03 -43.48 22.46
C THR A 8 -5.04 -42.37 22.83
N ILE A 9 -3.75 -42.60 22.56
CA ILE A 9 -2.71 -41.58 22.80
C ILE A 9 -2.91 -40.37 21.89
N GLN A 10 -3.23 -40.58 20.62
CA GLN A 10 -3.46 -39.49 19.67
C GLN A 10 -4.61 -38.57 20.13
N ASN A 11 -5.71 -39.14 20.60
CA ASN A 11 -6.85 -38.37 21.11
C ASN A 11 -6.51 -37.54 22.36
N ILE A 12 -5.68 -38.09 23.26
CA ILE A 12 -5.19 -37.37 24.45
C ILE A 12 -4.26 -36.23 24.01
N MET A 13 -3.36 -36.49 23.07
CA MET A 13 -2.43 -35.49 22.53
C MET A 13 -3.18 -34.36 21.82
N ASP A 14 -4.20 -34.67 21.03
CA ASP A 14 -5.00 -33.66 20.31
C ASP A 14 -5.87 -32.82 21.26
N GLY A 15 -6.34 -33.40 22.38
CA GLY A 15 -7.07 -32.66 23.42
C GLY A 15 -6.18 -31.78 24.30
N MET A 16 -4.98 -32.25 24.65
CA MET A 16 -4.04 -31.53 25.53
C MET A 16 -3.11 -30.57 24.76
N CYS A 17 -2.93 -30.78 23.47
CA CYS A 17 -2.08 -29.97 22.60
C CYS A 17 -2.86 -29.54 21.35
N PRO A 18 -3.84 -28.63 21.49
CA PRO A 18 -4.58 -28.11 20.34
C PRO A 18 -3.59 -27.52 19.33
N ARG A 19 -3.61 -28.07 18.11
CA ARG A 19 -2.74 -27.59 17.02
C ARG A 19 -3.04 -26.12 16.77
N LYS A 20 -2.01 -25.28 16.88
CA LYS A 20 -2.08 -23.90 16.42
C LYS A 20 -2.21 -23.89 14.91
N GLU A 21 -3.39 -23.58 14.41
CA GLU A 21 -3.59 -23.26 13.00
C GLU A 21 -3.02 -21.86 12.73
N ASN A 22 -1.97 -21.81 11.91
CA ASN A 22 -1.48 -20.53 11.41
C ASN A 22 -2.49 -20.00 10.39
N LEU A 23 -3.40 -19.14 10.84
CA LEU A 23 -4.30 -18.42 9.95
C LEU A 23 -3.46 -17.50 9.07
N ILE A 24 -3.31 -17.86 7.79
CA ILE A 24 -2.75 -16.95 6.78
C ILE A 24 -3.80 -15.86 6.55
N PRO A 25 -3.52 -14.59 6.89
CA PRO A 25 -4.49 -13.52 6.70
C PRO A 25 -4.95 -13.46 5.24
N GLU A 26 -6.23 -13.23 5.00
CA GLU A 26 -6.83 -13.21 3.65
C GLU A 26 -6.12 -12.25 2.68
N ILE A 27 -5.52 -11.18 3.22
CA ILE A 27 -4.71 -10.21 2.48
C ILE A 27 -3.52 -10.90 1.78
N HIS A 28 -2.91 -11.90 2.41
CA HIS A 28 -1.82 -12.66 1.81
C HIS A 28 -2.33 -13.66 0.76
N LYS A 29 -3.54 -14.21 0.91
CA LYS A 29 -4.21 -14.99 -0.14
C LYS A 29 -4.57 -14.13 -1.36
N ALA A 30 -4.78 -12.83 -1.16
CA ALA A 30 -5.18 -11.90 -2.22
C ALA A 30 -4.04 -11.49 -3.18
N ASN A 31 -2.78 -11.67 -2.80
CA ASN A 31 -1.63 -11.28 -3.62
C ASN A 31 -1.27 -12.37 -4.65
N LYS A 32 -2.16 -12.60 -5.61
CA LYS A 32 -2.02 -13.62 -6.65
C LYS A 32 -0.80 -13.45 -7.57
N TRP A 33 -0.17 -12.27 -7.58
CA TRP A 33 1.05 -11.98 -8.33
C TRP A 33 2.35 -12.43 -7.62
N ILE A 34 2.28 -12.90 -6.37
CA ILE A 34 3.44 -13.46 -5.66
C ILE A 34 3.54 -14.96 -6.00
N THR A 35 4.46 -15.30 -6.89
CA THR A 35 4.76 -16.68 -7.28
C THR A 35 5.80 -17.31 -6.35
N ALA A 36 5.96 -18.63 -6.41
CA ALA A 36 7.01 -19.34 -5.68
C ALA A 36 8.42 -18.82 -6.03
N SER A 37 8.64 -18.41 -7.28
CA SER A 37 9.91 -17.80 -7.72
C SER A 37 10.20 -16.47 -7.04
N VAL A 38 9.18 -15.61 -6.87
CA VAL A 38 9.32 -14.35 -6.11
C VAL A 38 9.69 -14.63 -4.67
N LEU A 39 9.00 -15.60 -4.04
CA LEU A 39 9.29 -15.99 -2.66
C LEU A 39 10.70 -16.53 -2.49
N HIS A 40 11.17 -17.32 -3.45
CA HIS A 40 12.54 -17.86 -3.45
C HIS A 40 13.59 -16.74 -3.51
N GLU A 41 13.43 -15.79 -4.44
CA GLU A 41 14.35 -14.64 -4.53
C GLU A 41 14.29 -13.73 -3.30
N MET A 42 13.11 -13.59 -2.68
CA MET A 42 12.97 -12.87 -1.40
C MET A 42 13.75 -13.58 -0.28
N LYS A 43 13.72 -14.90 -0.21
CA LYS A 43 14.51 -15.67 0.77
C LYS A 43 16.01 -15.47 0.55
N ILE A 44 16.49 -15.60 -0.69
CA ILE A 44 17.92 -15.38 -1.01
C ILE A 44 18.35 -13.97 -0.63
N ARG A 45 17.53 -12.96 -0.94
CA ARG A 45 17.80 -11.57 -0.53
C ARG A 45 17.97 -11.47 0.98
N ASP A 46 17.09 -12.10 1.75
CA ASP A 46 17.12 -12.03 3.22
C ASP A 46 18.32 -12.79 3.81
N GLU A 47 18.70 -13.91 3.21
CA GLU A 47 19.94 -14.64 3.55
C GLU A 47 21.18 -13.78 3.28
N LYS A 48 21.29 -13.18 2.10
CA LYS A 48 22.40 -12.28 1.75
C LYS A 48 22.46 -11.05 2.64
N TYR A 49 21.31 -10.52 3.05
CA TYR A 49 21.26 -9.43 4.02
C TYR A 49 21.83 -9.83 5.38
N LYS A 50 21.47 -11.02 5.89
CA LYS A 50 22.04 -11.56 7.14
C LYS A 50 23.56 -11.72 7.06
N VAL A 51 24.06 -12.27 5.95
CA VAL A 51 25.50 -12.44 5.71
C VAL A 51 26.22 -11.09 5.64
N ALA A 52 25.65 -10.10 4.93
CA ALA A 52 26.23 -8.76 4.83
C ALA A 52 26.29 -8.04 6.19
N ILE A 53 25.27 -8.21 7.03
CA ILE A 53 25.30 -7.70 8.41
C ILE A 53 26.42 -8.37 9.22
N ALA A 54 26.51 -9.70 9.17
CA ALA A 54 27.45 -10.46 10.00
C ALA A 54 28.92 -10.21 9.62
N THR A 55 29.22 -10.05 8.33
CA THR A 55 30.59 -9.95 7.83
C THR A 55 31.08 -8.52 7.63
N ALA A 56 30.19 -7.53 7.58
CA ALA A 56 30.48 -6.12 7.26
C ALA A 56 31.32 -5.90 5.98
N SER A 57 31.42 -6.90 5.11
CA SER A 57 32.19 -6.84 3.85
C SER A 57 31.42 -6.09 2.77
N THR A 58 32.11 -5.24 2.01
CA THR A 58 31.57 -4.48 0.88
C THR A 58 31.01 -5.40 -0.21
N GLU A 59 31.66 -6.52 -0.49
CA GLU A 59 31.23 -7.49 -1.50
C GLU A 59 29.87 -8.12 -1.16
N ASN A 60 29.68 -8.53 0.10
CA ASN A 60 28.41 -9.09 0.57
C ASN A 60 27.28 -8.05 0.52
N TRP A 61 27.58 -6.77 0.73
CA TRP A 61 26.62 -5.69 0.55
C TRP A 61 26.25 -5.48 -0.93
N GLU A 62 27.19 -5.65 -1.85
CA GLU A 62 26.93 -5.58 -3.30
C GLU A 62 26.05 -6.75 -3.77
N GLU A 63 26.33 -7.97 -3.32
CA GLU A 63 25.48 -9.13 -3.59
C GLU A 63 24.05 -8.92 -3.08
N TYR A 64 23.89 -8.44 -1.84
CA TYR A 64 22.58 -8.09 -1.30
C TYR A 64 21.87 -7.05 -2.17
N ARG A 65 22.57 -5.98 -2.60
CA ARG A 65 21.99 -4.95 -3.48
C ARG A 65 21.53 -5.54 -4.82
N LYS A 66 22.29 -6.48 -5.39
CA LYS A 66 21.95 -7.19 -6.63
C LYS A 66 20.66 -7.98 -6.46
N HIS A 67 20.56 -8.82 -5.43
CA HIS A 67 19.35 -9.60 -5.15
C HIS A 67 18.16 -8.71 -4.79
N ARG A 68 18.36 -7.63 -4.03
CA ARG A 68 17.30 -6.65 -3.73
C ARG A 68 16.74 -6.03 -5.01
N LYS A 69 17.59 -5.61 -5.94
CA LYS A 69 17.16 -5.07 -7.25
C LYS A 69 16.41 -6.13 -8.06
N LYS A 70 16.91 -7.36 -8.09
CA LYS A 70 16.27 -8.50 -8.77
C LYS A 70 14.86 -8.76 -8.23
N VAL A 71 14.70 -8.82 -6.91
CA VAL A 71 13.38 -8.97 -6.25
C VAL A 71 12.44 -7.83 -6.63
N VAL A 72 12.91 -6.57 -6.59
CA VAL A 72 12.08 -5.41 -6.96
C VAL A 72 11.62 -5.51 -8.42
N HIS A 73 12.51 -5.89 -9.33
CA HIS A 73 12.17 -6.07 -10.74
C HIS A 73 11.17 -7.20 -10.94
N LEU A 74 11.40 -8.36 -10.32
CA LEU A 74 10.52 -9.53 -10.42
C LEU A 74 9.12 -9.24 -9.87
N VAL A 75 9.03 -8.57 -8.72
CA VAL A 75 7.74 -8.16 -8.15
C VAL A 75 6.99 -7.21 -9.09
N ARG A 76 7.68 -6.28 -9.75
CA ARG A 76 7.06 -5.36 -10.72
C ARG A 76 6.58 -6.12 -11.95
N SER A 77 7.44 -6.97 -12.53
CA SER A 77 7.13 -7.79 -13.70
C SER A 77 5.91 -8.68 -13.45
N ASN A 78 5.89 -9.42 -12.36
CA ASN A 78 4.78 -10.32 -12.05
C ASN A 78 3.47 -9.57 -11.76
N LYS A 79 3.54 -8.40 -11.13
CA LYS A 79 2.36 -7.53 -10.96
C LYS A 79 1.81 -7.08 -12.29
N GLU A 80 2.69 -6.66 -13.20
CA GLU A 80 2.33 -6.21 -14.52
C GLU A 80 1.70 -7.35 -15.33
N GLU A 81 2.34 -8.51 -15.36
CA GLU A 81 1.81 -9.71 -16.03
C GLU A 81 0.44 -10.12 -15.47
N TYR A 82 0.29 -10.15 -14.15
CA TYR A 82 -0.99 -10.43 -13.52
C TYR A 82 -2.08 -9.43 -13.92
N LEU A 83 -1.77 -8.13 -13.95
CA LEU A 83 -2.72 -7.11 -14.37
C LEU A 83 -3.05 -7.22 -15.87
N ARG A 84 -2.06 -7.51 -16.73
CA ARG A 84 -2.27 -7.77 -18.15
C ARG A 84 -3.23 -8.94 -18.35
N ASN A 85 -3.00 -10.06 -17.65
CA ASN A 85 -3.88 -11.24 -17.71
C ASN A 85 -5.31 -10.94 -17.26
N ILE A 86 -5.50 -10.13 -16.21
CA ILE A 86 -6.84 -9.68 -15.80
C ILE A 86 -7.50 -8.84 -16.87
N ILE A 87 -6.76 -7.90 -17.47
CA ILE A 87 -7.29 -7.02 -18.53
C ILE A 87 -7.69 -7.86 -19.73
N ASP A 88 -6.80 -8.74 -20.18
CA ASP A 88 -7.00 -9.61 -21.34
C ASP A 88 -8.18 -10.56 -21.15
N GLY A 89 -8.33 -11.15 -19.94
CA GLY A 89 -9.44 -12.03 -19.62
C GLY A 89 -10.79 -11.34 -19.48
N ASN A 90 -10.85 -10.02 -19.28
CA ASN A 90 -12.08 -9.26 -19.07
C ASN A 90 -12.37 -8.22 -20.17
N LYS A 91 -11.73 -8.33 -21.35
CA LYS A 91 -11.90 -7.39 -22.46
C LYS A 91 -13.37 -7.21 -22.90
N SER A 92 -14.16 -8.28 -22.82
CA SER A 92 -15.58 -8.29 -23.18
C SER A 92 -16.50 -7.78 -22.07
N ASN A 93 -16.04 -7.75 -20.81
CA ASN A 93 -16.85 -7.38 -19.65
C ASN A 93 -16.23 -6.22 -18.86
N SER A 94 -16.52 -5.00 -19.32
CA SER A 94 -16.03 -3.76 -18.70
C SER A 94 -16.43 -3.64 -17.21
N SER A 95 -17.63 -4.10 -16.83
CA SER A 95 -18.09 -4.03 -15.43
C SER A 95 -17.22 -4.87 -14.49
N GLU A 96 -16.88 -6.09 -14.92
CA GLU A 96 -16.04 -7.01 -14.16
C GLU A 96 -14.58 -6.58 -14.12
N LEU A 97 -14.06 -6.09 -15.25
CA LEU A 97 -12.75 -5.45 -15.32
C LEU A 97 -12.61 -4.32 -14.29
N TRP A 98 -13.57 -3.40 -14.25
CA TRP A 98 -13.55 -2.28 -13.30
C TRP A 98 -13.68 -2.73 -11.84
N LYS A 99 -14.43 -3.80 -11.55
CA LYS A 99 -14.48 -4.39 -10.20
C LYS A 99 -13.11 -4.95 -9.80
N ASN A 100 -12.47 -5.70 -10.69
CA ASN A 100 -11.15 -6.30 -10.46
C ASN A 100 -10.06 -5.23 -10.31
N LEU A 101 -10.03 -4.20 -11.15
CA LEU A 101 -9.08 -3.09 -11.02
C LEU A 101 -9.28 -2.32 -9.71
N LYS A 102 -10.53 -2.01 -9.33
CA LYS A 102 -10.83 -1.32 -8.08
C LYS A 102 -10.43 -2.13 -6.85
N SER A 103 -10.55 -3.45 -6.86
CA SER A 103 -10.13 -4.29 -5.73
C SER A 103 -8.61 -4.25 -5.53
N GLN A 104 -7.83 -4.25 -6.62
CA GLN A 104 -6.37 -4.17 -6.58
C GLN A 104 -5.86 -2.77 -6.18
N LEU A 105 -6.56 -1.70 -6.58
CA LEU A 105 -6.16 -0.31 -6.32
C LEU A 105 -6.55 0.20 -4.92
N LYS A 106 -7.45 -0.49 -4.20
CA LYS A 106 -7.98 -0.04 -2.89
C LYS A 106 -6.95 0.03 -1.75
N ASN A 107 -5.74 -0.50 -1.94
CA ASN A 107 -4.75 -0.64 -0.89
C ASN A 107 -4.01 0.65 -0.49
N ASN A 108 -4.28 1.79 -1.14
CA ASN A 108 -3.63 3.08 -0.85
C ASN A 108 -4.56 4.16 -0.29
N GLN A 109 -5.72 3.81 0.27
CA GLN A 109 -6.35 4.72 1.20
C GLN A 109 -5.60 4.63 2.53
N THR A 110 -4.44 5.28 2.61
CA THR A 110 -3.99 5.84 3.89
C THR A 110 -5.21 6.49 4.50
N LYS A 111 -5.62 6.05 5.71
CA LYS A 111 -6.62 6.77 6.50
C LYS A 111 -6.20 8.23 6.41
N ARG A 112 -6.97 9.05 5.71
CA ARG A 112 -6.57 10.44 5.47
C ARG A 112 -6.34 11.04 6.85
N ASN A 113 -5.09 11.45 7.14
CA ASN A 113 -4.76 12.08 8.41
C ASN A 113 -5.84 13.13 8.70
N GLU A 114 -6.52 12.97 9.83
CA GLU A 114 -7.65 13.81 10.16
C GLU A 114 -7.13 15.23 10.35
N ILE A 115 -7.55 16.16 9.50
CA ILE A 115 -7.20 17.57 9.67
C ILE A 115 -8.07 18.11 10.80
N VAL A 116 -7.50 18.14 12.01
CA VAL A 116 -8.11 18.75 13.19
C VAL A 116 -7.71 20.23 13.22
N PHE A 117 -8.69 21.11 13.37
CA PHE A 117 -8.44 22.54 13.62
C PHE A 117 -9.16 22.93 14.90
N ASN A 118 -8.41 23.43 15.87
CA ASN A 118 -8.93 23.85 17.17
C ASN A 118 -9.74 22.76 17.90
N GLY A 119 -9.21 21.54 17.94
CA GLY A 119 -9.85 20.39 18.61
C GLY A 119 -11.10 19.83 17.91
N LYS A 120 -11.56 20.42 16.79
CA LYS A 120 -12.75 19.97 16.06
C LYS A 120 -12.39 19.38 14.70
N LYS A 121 -13.00 18.23 14.39
CA LYS A 121 -12.84 17.52 13.12
C LYS A 121 -13.44 18.32 11.96
N LEU A 122 -12.61 18.71 10.99
CA LEU A 122 -13.08 19.44 9.81
C LEU A 122 -13.65 18.49 8.75
N ARG A 123 -14.96 18.58 8.48
CA ARG A 123 -15.59 17.93 7.32
C ARG A 123 -15.19 18.64 6.01
N LYS A 124 -15.02 17.89 4.91
CA LYS A 124 -14.60 18.37 3.57
C LYS A 124 -15.35 19.64 3.09
N ARG A 125 -16.64 19.77 3.41
CA ARG A 125 -17.46 20.95 3.05
C ARG A 125 -16.96 22.25 3.72
N ARG A 126 -16.46 22.19 4.96
CA ARG A 126 -15.90 23.36 5.67
C ARG A 126 -14.55 23.80 5.08
N ILE A 127 -13.73 22.86 4.60
CA ILE A 127 -12.43 23.16 3.98
C ILE A 127 -12.60 23.95 2.68
N LYS A 128 -13.60 23.60 1.85
CA LYS A 128 -13.91 24.33 0.61
C LYS A 128 -14.35 25.76 0.90
N ASN A 129 -15.18 25.95 1.93
CA ASN A 129 -15.70 27.25 2.33
C ASN A 129 -14.61 28.14 2.97
N LEU A 130 -13.71 27.57 3.78
CA LEU A 130 -12.54 28.28 4.32
C LEU A 130 -11.56 28.74 3.24
N LYS A 131 -11.30 27.91 2.21
CA LYS A 131 -10.45 28.30 1.08
C LYS A 131 -11.07 29.41 0.24
N SER A 132 -12.39 29.43 0.04
CA SER A 132 -13.07 30.55 -0.62
C SER A 132 -13.05 31.82 0.24
N GLN A 133 -13.19 31.72 1.55
CA GLN A 133 -13.11 32.87 2.46
C GLN A 133 -11.70 33.49 2.51
N LEU A 134 -10.65 32.65 2.56
CA LEU A 134 -9.26 33.14 2.53
C LEU A 134 -8.92 33.80 1.18
N LYS A 135 -9.35 33.22 0.05
CA LYS A 135 -9.20 33.85 -1.26
C LYS A 135 -9.88 35.22 -1.31
N ASN A 136 -11.12 35.32 -0.83
CA ASN A 136 -11.87 36.59 -0.83
C ASN A 136 -11.21 37.66 0.06
N ASN A 137 -10.63 37.27 1.20
CA ASN A 137 -9.95 38.20 2.10
C ASN A 137 -8.60 38.68 1.54
N GLN A 138 -7.91 37.85 0.77
CA GLN A 138 -6.67 38.23 0.09
C GLN A 138 -6.94 39.16 -1.09
N THR A 139 -8.05 38.97 -1.80
CA THR A 139 -8.52 39.90 -2.84
C THR A 139 -8.91 41.26 -2.26
N LYS A 140 -9.57 41.30 -1.08
CA LYS A 140 -9.92 42.56 -0.39
C LYS A 140 -8.72 43.33 0.14
N ARG A 141 -7.67 42.65 0.63
CA ARG A 141 -6.43 43.30 1.10
C ARG A 141 -5.60 43.92 -0.03
N ASN A 142 -5.78 43.46 -1.26
CA ASN A 142 -5.05 43.97 -2.43
C ASN A 142 -5.75 45.16 -3.12
N GLU A 143 -6.92 45.59 -2.64
CA GLU A 143 -7.54 46.85 -3.08
C GLU A 143 -6.87 48.03 -2.36
N ILE A 144 -5.79 48.57 -2.93
CA ILE A 144 -5.23 49.85 -2.47
C ILE A 144 -6.20 50.95 -2.91
N VAL A 145 -6.94 51.51 -1.95
CA VAL A 145 -7.82 52.67 -2.14
C VAL A 145 -7.08 53.90 -1.64
N PHE A 146 -6.88 54.89 -2.50
CA PHE A 146 -6.38 56.22 -2.13
C PHE A 146 -7.46 57.24 -2.44
N ASN A 147 -7.84 58.08 -1.46
CA ASN A 147 -8.91 59.07 -1.56
C ASN A 147 -10.23 58.54 -2.17
N GLY A 148 -10.72 57.41 -1.66
CA GLY A 148 -12.03 56.87 -2.02
C GLY A 148 -12.17 56.33 -3.46
N LYS A 149 -11.08 56.27 -4.24
CA LYS A 149 -11.08 55.70 -5.60
C LYS A 149 -10.17 54.46 -5.67
N LYS A 150 -10.66 53.39 -6.30
CA LYS A 150 -9.88 52.16 -6.54
C LYS A 150 -8.79 52.45 -7.57
N LEU A 151 -7.52 52.30 -7.19
CA LEU A 151 -6.40 52.43 -8.13
C LEU A 151 -6.25 51.15 -8.97
N ARG A 152 -6.50 51.23 -10.28
CA ARG A 152 -6.15 50.16 -11.23
C ARG A 152 -4.67 50.33 -11.61
N LYS A 153 -3.87 49.26 -11.45
CA LYS A 153 -2.47 49.23 -11.93
C LYS A 153 -2.46 49.53 -13.43
N ARG A 154 -1.91 50.69 -13.83
CA ARG A 154 -1.58 50.95 -15.24
C ARG A 154 -0.35 50.12 -15.59
N ARG A 155 -0.44 49.42 -16.72
CA ARG A 155 0.68 48.68 -17.32
C ARG A 155 1.61 49.74 -17.92
N ILE A 156 2.82 49.86 -17.39
CA ILE A 156 3.88 50.67 -18.00
C ILE A 156 4.32 49.91 -19.26
N GLN A 157 4.36 50.61 -20.40
CA GLN A 157 4.85 50.09 -21.69
C GLN A 157 6.37 49.99 -21.67
#